data_AF-A0A2M7J384-F1
#
_entry.id   AF-A0A2M7J384-F1
#
_cell.length_a   1.000
_cell.length_b   1.000
_cell.length_c   1.000
_cell.angle_alpha   90.00
_cell.angle_beta   90.00
_cell.angle_gamma   90.00
#
_symmetry.space_group_name_H-M   'P 1'
#
loop_
_entity.id
_entity.type
_entity.pdbx_description
1 polymer ?
#
loop_
_entity_poly.entity_id
_entity_poly.type
_entity_poly.pdbx_seq_one_letter_code
_entity_poly.pdbx_strand_id
1 'polypeptide(L)'
;TRETALPVHVRVPLVPGMTATAENLAAIGQFLRDHNIREVTLLPYNPLWQDKAVKLGLKPQLTCGFMSDEQLAHCTQQFEPENGS
;
A
#
# COMPACT_ATOMS: atom_id res chain seq x y z
N THR A 1 -12.36 7.59 22.33
CA THR A 1 -11.77 7.43 20.98
C THR A 1 -11.98 8.74 20.22
N ARG A 2 -10.95 9.33 19.59
CA ARG A 2 -11.12 10.58 18.83
C ARG A 2 -11.84 10.25 17.52
N GLU A 3 -13.13 10.52 17.48
CA GLU A 3 -13.96 10.40 16.28
C GLU A 3 -13.75 11.67 15.46
N THR A 4 -13.11 11.57 14.30
CA THR A 4 -13.03 12.70 13.37
C THR A 4 -14.35 12.81 12.62
N ALA A 5 -15.03 13.95 12.72
CA ALA A 5 -16.32 14.20 12.09
C ALA A 5 -16.30 14.25 10.54
N LEU A 6 -15.16 13.93 9.92
CA LEU A 6 -14.97 13.97 8.46
C LEU A 6 -14.55 12.58 7.97
N PRO A 7 -15.12 12.10 6.85
CA PRO A 7 -14.70 10.85 6.23
C PRO A 7 -13.23 10.93 5.78
N VAL A 8 -12.47 9.88 6.07
CA VAL A 8 -11.05 9.76 5.71
C VAL A 8 -10.89 8.61 4.73
N HIS A 9 -10.39 8.92 3.53
CA HIS A 9 -10.03 7.93 2.51
C HIS A 9 -8.50 7.78 2.45
N VAL A 10 -8.00 6.61 2.82
CA VAL A 10 -6.57 6.30 2.82
C VAL A 10 -6.16 5.63 1.52
N ARG A 11 -4.99 6.02 0.99
CA ARG A 11 -4.39 5.40 -0.18
C ARG A 11 -3.04 4.81 0.19
N VAL A 12 -2.83 3.52 -0.08
CA VAL A 12 -1.60 2.80 0.26
C VAL A 12 -0.89 2.37 -1.03
N PRO A 13 0.19 3.06 -1.45
CA PRO A 13 1.05 2.58 -2.53
C PRO A 13 1.68 1.25 -2.15
N LEU A 14 1.57 0.23 -3.00
CA LEU A 14 2.10 -1.11 -2.77
C LEU A 14 3.53 -1.25 -3.31
N VAL A 15 4.50 -0.64 -2.66
CA VAL A 15 5.91 -0.67 -3.07
C VAL A 15 6.56 -2.02 -2.69
N PRO A 16 7.07 -2.81 -3.65
CA PRO A 16 7.71 -4.10 -3.37
C PRO A 16 8.87 -3.98 -2.39
N GLY A 17 8.93 -4.87 -1.39
CA GLY A 17 9.96 -4.86 -0.34
C GLY A 17 9.86 -3.72 0.69
N MET A 18 8.87 -2.82 0.53
CA MET A 18 8.59 -1.75 1.49
C MET A 18 7.17 -1.92 2.01
N THR A 19 6.19 -1.25 1.43
CA THR A 19 4.79 -1.30 1.91
C THR A 19 4.04 -2.54 1.46
N ALA A 20 4.49 -3.25 0.41
CA ALA A 20 3.84 -4.46 -0.12
C ALA A 20 4.33 -5.78 0.51
N THR A 21 4.99 -5.72 1.67
CA THR A 21 5.32 -6.94 2.43
C THR A 21 4.13 -7.38 3.27
N ALA A 22 3.96 -8.68 3.49
CA ALA A 22 2.88 -9.21 4.34
C ALA A 22 2.84 -8.57 5.74
N GLU A 23 4.00 -8.42 6.39
CA GLU A 23 4.14 -7.77 7.70
C GLU A 23 3.60 -6.33 7.69
N ASN A 24 4.08 -5.50 6.77
CA ASN A 24 3.63 -4.10 6.68
C ASN A 24 2.15 -3.98 6.29
N LEU A 25 1.64 -4.83 5.39
CA LEU A 25 0.22 -4.80 5.02
C LEU A 25 -0.69 -5.15 6.20
N ALA A 26 -0.32 -6.18 6.98
CA ALA A 26 -1.04 -6.54 8.19
C ALA A 26 -1.00 -5.40 9.23
N ALA A 27 0.17 -4.79 9.44
CA ALA A 27 0.35 -3.69 10.38
C ALA A 27 -0.43 -2.41 9.97
N ILE A 28 -0.40 -2.04 8.68
CA ILE A 28 -1.18 -0.91 8.15
C ILE A 28 -2.67 -1.20 8.31
N GLY A 29 -3.14 -2.40 7.93
CA GLY A 29 -4.53 -2.80 8.09
C GLY A 29 -4.99 -2.70 9.55
N GLN A 30 -4.16 -3.18 10.49
CA GLN A 30 -4.47 -3.11 11.92
C GLN A 30 -4.56 -1.67 12.41
N PHE A 31 -3.58 -0.83 12.06
CA PHE A 31 -3.57 0.57 12.43
C PHE A 31 -4.83 1.30 11.96
N LEU A 32 -5.27 1.07 10.72
CA LEU A 32 -6.48 1.72 10.19
C LEU A 32 -7.75 1.24 10.91
N ARG A 33 -7.84 -0.05 11.25
CA ARG A 33 -8.95 -0.60 12.05
C ARG A 33 -9.00 0.02 13.45
N ASP A 34 -7.85 0.15 14.12
CA ASP A 34 -7.77 0.76 15.46
C ASP A 34 -8.25 2.22 15.48
N HIS A 35 -8.17 2.89 14.33
CA HIS A 35 -8.64 4.25 14.11
C HIS A 35 -10.04 4.35 13.48
N ASN A 36 -10.78 3.23 13.33
CA ASN A 36 -12.09 3.16 12.68
C ASN A 36 -12.11 3.69 11.22
N ILE A 37 -10.97 3.63 10.53
CA ILE A 37 -10.86 4.02 9.12
C ILE A 37 -11.23 2.82 8.25
N ARG A 38 -12.26 2.99 7.42
CA ARG A 38 -12.81 1.91 6.57
C ARG A 38 -12.56 2.11 5.08
N GLU A 39 -12.37 3.35 4.64
CA GLU A 39 -12.15 3.65 3.23
C GLU A 39 -10.67 3.60 2.91
N VAL A 40 -10.24 2.51 2.28
CA VAL A 40 -8.85 2.30 1.88
C VAL A 40 -8.78 1.88 0.41
N THR A 41 -7.81 2.43 -0.32
CA THR A 41 -7.46 1.97 -1.67
C THR A 41 -5.99 1.57 -1.70
N LEU A 42 -5.73 0.30 -1.97
CA LEU A 42 -4.41 -0.18 -2.31
C LEU A 42 -4.07 0.25 -3.74
N LEU A 43 -2.94 0.92 -3.92
CA LEU A 43 -2.48 1.41 -5.22
C LEU A 43 -1.38 0.49 -5.73
N PRO A 44 -1.57 -0.20 -6.86
CA PRO A 44 -0.53 -1.03 -7.47
C PRO A 44 0.73 -0.22 -7.75
N TYR A 45 1.90 -0.85 -7.59
CA TYR A 45 3.16 -0.17 -7.87
C TYR A 45 3.31 0.16 -9.36
N ASN A 46 3.83 1.37 -9.61
CA ASN A 46 4.11 1.91 -10.93
C ASN A 46 5.55 2.45 -10.99
N PRO A 47 6.43 1.91 -11.86
CA PRO A 47 7.83 2.32 -11.95
C PRO A 47 8.09 3.64 -12.71
N LEU A 48 7.08 4.30 -13.28
CA LEU A 48 7.27 5.48 -14.16
C LEU A 48 7.97 6.69 -13.49
N TRP A 49 8.05 6.73 -12.16
CA TRP A 49 8.77 7.78 -11.44
C TRP A 49 10.29 7.73 -11.67
N GLN A 50 10.83 6.57 -12.05
CA GLN A 50 12.27 6.34 -12.22
C GLN A 50 12.87 7.25 -13.31
N ASP A 51 12.17 7.42 -14.43
CA ASP A 51 12.61 8.30 -15.53
C ASP A 51 12.79 9.75 -15.06
N LYS A 52 11.89 10.21 -14.19
CA LYS A 52 12.00 11.56 -13.59
C LYS A 52 13.18 11.64 -12.64
N ALA A 53 13.42 10.60 -11.83
CA ALA A 53 14.56 10.54 -10.92
C ALA A 53 15.89 10.59 -11.69
N VAL A 54 16.01 9.85 -12.79
CA VAL A 54 17.20 9.88 -13.65
C VAL A 54 17.44 11.28 -14.23
N LYS A 55 16.39 11.98 -14.69
CA LYS A 55 16.49 13.37 -15.19
C LYS A 55 16.93 14.38 -14.12
N LEU A 56 16.74 14.05 -12.84
CA LEU A 56 17.21 14.85 -11.70
C LEU A 56 18.60 14.43 -11.22
N GLY A 57 19.30 13.53 -11.94
CA GLY A 57 20.63 13.04 -11.56
C GLY A 57 20.61 12.00 -10.44
N LEU A 58 19.45 11.47 -10.08
CA LEU A 58 19.30 10.43 -9.05
C LEU A 58 19.43 9.04 -9.67
N LYS A 59 19.94 8.08 -8.90
CA LYS A 59 19.99 6.66 -9.28
C LYS A 59 18.82 5.92 -8.62
N PRO A 60 17.82 5.45 -9.39
CA PRO A 60 16.74 4.65 -8.83
C PRO A 60 17.27 3.35 -8.22
N GLN A 61 16.76 2.99 -7.04
CA GLN A 61 17.15 1.76 -6.33
C GLN A 61 16.17 0.60 -6.53
N LEU A 62 14.95 0.90 -6.99
CA LEU A 62 13.92 -0.10 -7.27
C LEU A 62 14.01 -0.54 -8.73
N THR A 63 14.26 -1.84 -8.96
CA THR A 63 14.33 -2.43 -10.30
C THR A 63 13.07 -3.21 -10.69
N CYS A 64 12.05 -3.21 -9.83
CA CYS A 64 10.78 -3.88 -10.09
C CYS A 64 9.96 -3.16 -11.18
N GLY A 65 9.23 -3.96 -11.97
CA GLY A 65 8.32 -3.49 -13.01
C GLY A 65 6.93 -3.13 -12.48
N PHE A 66 5.97 -2.95 -13.38
CA PHE A 66 4.55 -2.79 -13.01
C PHE A 66 4.07 -3.99 -12.20
N MET A 67 3.29 -3.71 -11.16
CA MET A 67 2.64 -4.76 -10.37
C MET A 67 1.58 -5.47 -11.22
N SER A 68 1.57 -6.81 -11.20
CA SER A 68 0.55 -7.61 -11.87
C SER A 68 -0.74 -7.70 -11.05
N ASP A 69 -1.84 -8.09 -11.70
CA ASP A 69 -3.12 -8.33 -11.01
C ASP A 69 -3.01 -9.44 -9.96
N GLU A 70 -2.20 -10.48 -10.21
CA GLU A 70 -1.93 -11.55 -9.25
C GLU A 70 -1.21 -11.03 -8.00
N GLN A 71 -0.19 -10.18 -8.19
CA GLN A 71 0.52 -9.54 -7.07
C GLN A 71 -0.39 -8.61 -6.27
N LEU A 72 -1.26 -7.86 -6.96
CA LEU A 72 -2.26 -7.01 -6.32
C LEU A 72 -3.24 -7.85 -5.49
N ALA A 73 -3.79 -8.93 -6.05
CA ALA A 73 -4.70 -9.83 -5.35
C ALA A 73 -4.04 -10.43 -4.10
N HIS A 74 -2.78 -10.86 -4.22
CA HIS A 74 -2.01 -11.32 -3.07
C HIS A 74 -1.87 -10.23 -1.98
N CYS A 75 -1.53 -9.00 -2.36
CA CYS A 75 -1.44 -7.89 -1.40
C CYS A 75 -2.78 -7.60 -0.72
N THR A 76 -3.89 -7.64 -1.46
CA THR A 76 -5.24 -7.45 -0.90
C THR A 76 -5.55 -8.51 0.14
N GLN A 77 -5.23 -9.79 -0.12
CA GLN A 77 -5.43 -10.87 0.84
C GLN A 77 -4.61 -10.67 2.14
N GLN A 78 -3.39 -10.15 2.04
CA GLN A 78 -2.54 -9.88 3.21
C GLN A 78 -3.02 -8.66 4.01
N PHE A 79 -3.67 -7.70 3.35
CA PHE A 79 -4.20 -6.49 3.98
C PHE A 79 -5.51 -6.75 4.73
N GLU A 80 -6.36 -7.60 4.16
CA GLU A 80 -7.62 -8.08 4.74
C GLU A 80 -7.50 -9.57 5.08
N PRO A 81 -6.69 -9.98 6.06
CA PRO A 81 -6.71 -11.36 6.50
C PRO A 81 -8.14 -11.66 6.97
N GLU A 82 -8.74 -12.74 6.46
CA GLU A 82 -10.13 -13.13 6.68
C GLU A 82 -10.60 -12.82 8.10
N ASN A 83 -11.81 -12.26 8.22
CA ASN A 83 -12.51 -12.04 9.48
C ASN A 83 -12.49 -13.33 10.33
N GLY A 84 -11.48 -13.44 11.19
CA GLY A 84 -11.36 -14.52 12.15
C GLY A 84 -12.27 -14.21 13.34
N SER A 85 -13.46 -14.83 13.30
CA SER A 85 -14.43 -15.04 14.40
C SER A 85 -15.22 -13.85 14.92
#